data_AF-A0A1X0UB69-F1
#
_entry.id   AF-A0A1X0UB69-F1
#
_cell.length_a   1.000
_cell.length_b   1.000
_cell.length_c   1.000
_cell.angle_alpha   90.00
_cell.angle_beta   90.00
_cell.angle_gamma   90.00
#
_symmetry.space_group_name_H-M   'P 1'
#
loop_
_entity.id
_entity.type
_entity.pdbx_description
1 polymer ?
#
loop_
_entity_poly.entity_id
_entity_poly.type
_entity_poly.pdbx_seq_one_letter_code
_entity_poly.pdbx_strand_id
1 'polypeptide(L)'
;MEQSSLHASRFVILVAQFIDHRITADYFSSQFRNLERSDAEHLDRDIATVVGKLSVDVGAYRGDVNLLGVDYIDAHQLWRASGEAFRDLLTLQSELLGRQAG
;
A
#
# COMPACT_ATOMS: atom_id res chain seq x y z
N MET A 1 -13.99 14.75 6.04
CA MET A 1 -14.31 13.34 5.71
C MET A 1 -14.08 13.01 4.24
N GLU A 2 -14.45 13.87 3.27
CA GLU A 2 -14.20 13.59 1.83
C GLU A 2 -12.72 13.41 1.44
N GLN A 3 -11.81 14.20 2.02
CA GLN A 3 -10.38 14.11 1.70
C GLN A 3 -9.78 12.76 2.12
N SER A 4 -10.02 12.30 3.36
CA SER A 4 -9.50 11.01 3.86
C SER A 4 -9.95 9.79 3.03
N SER A 5 -11.18 9.83 2.51
CA SER A 5 -11.70 8.80 1.59
C SER A 5 -10.93 8.78 0.27
N LEU A 6 -10.72 9.95 -0.35
CA LEU A 6 -9.94 10.09 -1.59
C LEU A 6 -8.48 9.65 -1.43
N HIS A 7 -7.85 9.97 -0.30
CA HIS A 7 -6.48 9.54 -0.01
C HIS A 7 -6.38 8.02 0.12
N ALA A 8 -7.32 7.39 0.84
CA ALA A 8 -7.39 5.94 0.91
C ALA A 8 -7.61 5.29 -0.47
N SER A 9 -8.47 5.86 -1.31
CA SER A 9 -8.70 5.36 -2.68
C SER A 9 -7.42 5.36 -3.53
N ARG A 10 -6.53 6.35 -3.37
CA ARG A 10 -5.27 6.41 -4.14
C ARG A 10 -4.32 5.25 -3.78
N PHE A 11 -4.19 4.93 -2.50
CA PHE A 11 -3.40 3.78 -2.07
C PHE A 11 -4.00 2.48 -2.61
N VAL A 12 -5.32 2.31 -2.50
CA VAL A 12 -6.01 1.12 -3.02
C VAL A 12 -5.80 0.95 -4.52
N ILE A 13 -5.92 2.02 -5.30
CA ILE A 13 -5.71 1.97 -6.77
C ILE A 13 -4.26 1.60 -7.09
N LEU A 14 -3.28 2.21 -6.43
CA LEU A 14 -1.87 1.94 -6.68
C LEU A 14 -1.51 0.49 -6.34
N VAL A 15 -1.97 -0.01 -5.20
CA VAL A 15 -1.78 -1.41 -4.78
C VAL A 15 -2.48 -2.36 -5.75
N ALA A 16 -3.71 -2.06 -6.18
CA ALA A 16 -4.46 -2.85 -7.17
C ALA A 16 -3.71 -3.00 -8.51
N GLN A 17 -3.11 -1.91 -9.00
CA GLN A 17 -2.34 -1.94 -10.25
C GLN A 17 -1.11 -2.84 -10.13
N PHE A 18 -0.46 -2.86 -8.97
CA PHE A 18 0.71 -3.69 -8.74
C PHE A 18 0.36 -5.17 -8.61
N ILE A 19 -0.68 -5.52 -7.84
CA ILE A 19 -1.11 -6.93 -7.68
C ILE A 19 -1.60 -7.55 -8.99
N ASP A 20 -2.21 -6.74 -9.87
CA ASP A 20 -2.67 -7.14 -11.21
C ASP A 20 -1.55 -7.13 -12.26
N HIS A 21 -0.28 -6.96 -11.82
CA HIS A 21 0.91 -6.91 -12.67
C HIS A 21 0.88 -5.83 -13.77
N ARG A 22 0.07 -4.76 -13.60
CA ARG A 22 0.02 -3.63 -14.56
C ARG A 22 1.22 -2.69 -14.44
N ILE A 23 1.86 -2.69 -13.28
CA ILE A 23 3.06 -1.90 -12.98
C ILE A 23 4.14 -2.78 -12.35
N THR A 24 5.41 -2.38 -12.54
CA THR A 24 6.56 -3.09 -11.96
C THR A 24 6.73 -2.77 -10.48
N ALA A 25 7.46 -3.61 -9.75
CA ALA A 25 7.78 -3.39 -8.34
C ALA A 25 8.62 -2.11 -8.11
N ASP A 26 9.55 -1.78 -9.01
CA ASP A 26 10.29 -0.51 -8.99
C ASP A 26 9.37 0.70 -9.13
N TYR A 27 8.45 0.66 -10.11
CA TYR A 27 7.51 1.75 -10.30
C TYR A 27 6.56 1.89 -9.12
N PHE A 28 6.00 0.77 -8.66
CA PHE A 28 5.12 0.72 -7.49
C PHE A 28 5.80 1.29 -6.24
N SER A 29 7.01 0.83 -5.90
CA SER A 29 7.74 1.30 -4.72
C SER A 29 8.04 2.80 -4.76
N SER A 30 8.41 3.32 -5.93
CA SER A 30 8.63 4.76 -6.13
C SER A 30 7.35 5.57 -5.93
N GLN A 31 6.25 5.17 -6.58
CA GLN A 31 4.97 5.87 -6.47
C GLN A 31 4.38 5.79 -5.06
N PHE A 32 4.55 4.65 -4.38
CA PHE A 32 4.06 4.46 -3.02
C PHE A 32 4.72 5.43 -2.04
N ARG A 33 6.04 5.58 -2.09
CA ARG A 33 6.78 6.54 -1.25
C ARG A 33 6.40 7.99 -1.53
N ASN A 34 6.12 8.32 -2.80
CA ASN A 34 5.66 9.66 -3.16
C ASN A 34 4.26 9.94 -2.60
N LEU A 35 3.37 8.95 -2.65
CA LEU A 35 2.02 9.04 -2.12
C LEU A 35 2.02 9.16 -0.60
N GLU A 36 2.82 8.34 0.09
CA GLU A 36 2.99 8.40 1.55
C GLU A 36 3.47 9.79 2.01
N ARG A 37 4.49 10.35 1.35
CA ARG A 37 4.98 11.69 1.70
C ARG A 37 3.93 12.78 1.50
N SER A 38 3.01 12.60 0.55
CA SER A 38 1.99 13.61 0.22
C SER A 38 0.74 13.49 1.09
N ASP A 39 0.36 12.27 1.48
CA ASP A 39 -0.96 11.97 2.03
C ASP A 39 -0.93 11.41 3.48
N ALA A 40 0.24 11.19 4.09
CA ALA A 40 0.38 10.55 5.41
C ALA A 40 -0.44 11.22 6.53
N GLU A 41 -0.60 12.54 6.52
CA GLU A 41 -1.34 13.28 7.55
C GLU A 41 -2.87 13.20 7.40
N HIS A 42 -3.37 12.69 6.27
CA HIS A 42 -4.79 12.75 5.91
C HIS A 42 -5.49 11.38 5.96
N LEU A 43 -4.76 10.31 6.30
CA LEU A 43 -5.27 8.95 6.39
C LEU A 43 -6.02 8.71 7.70
N ASP A 44 -7.11 7.94 7.60
CA ASP A 44 -7.74 7.36 8.79
C ASP A 44 -6.73 6.45 9.53
N ARG A 45 -6.83 6.35 10.85
CA ARG A 45 -5.90 5.60 11.70
C ARG A 45 -5.72 4.14 11.25
N ASP A 46 -6.80 3.48 10.87
CA ASP A 46 -6.75 2.06 10.51
C ASP A 46 -6.08 1.90 9.13
N ILE A 47 -6.36 2.81 8.20
CA ILE A 47 -5.74 2.86 6.87
C ILE A 47 -4.25 3.21 7.00
N ALA A 48 -3.91 4.20 7.83
CA ALA A 48 -2.53 4.60 8.11
C ALA A 48 -1.72 3.43 8.69
N THR A 49 -2.34 2.57 9.50
CA THR A 49 -1.70 1.37 10.04
C THR A 49 -1.35 0.36 8.94
N VAL A 50 -2.28 0.10 8.01
CA VAL A 50 -2.04 -0.81 6.89
C VAL A 50 -0.99 -0.25 5.93
N VAL A 51 -1.10 1.04 5.59
CA VAL A 51 -0.11 1.74 4.76
C VAL A 51 1.26 1.75 5.41
N GLY A 52 1.35 1.98 6.72
CA GLY A 52 2.61 1.98 7.46
C GLY A 52 3.30 0.62 7.48
N LYS A 53 2.54 -0.49 7.59
CA LYS A 53 3.09 -1.85 7.46
C LYS A 53 3.67 -2.07 6.06
N LEU A 54 2.88 -1.78 5.03
CA LEU A 54 3.33 -1.93 3.64
C LEU A 54 4.50 -1.01 3.29
N SER A 55 4.61 0.16 3.93
CA SER A 55 5.75 1.08 3.78
C SER A 55 7.07 0.44 4.22
N VAL A 56 7.06 -0.38 5.27
CA VAL A 56 8.24 -1.15 5.70
C VAL A 56 8.70 -2.11 4.60
N ASP A 57 7.76 -2.86 4.01
CA ASP A 57 8.05 -3.79 2.91
C ASP A 57 8.56 -3.05 1.66
N VAL A 58 7.93 -1.92 1.32
CA VAL A 58 8.38 -1.03 0.23
C VAL A 58 9.76 -0.44 0.51
N GLY A 59 10.12 -0.19 1.77
CA GLY A 59 11.45 0.24 2.21
C GLY A 59 12.51 -0.85 2.02
N ALA A 60 12.14 -2.08 2.37
CA ALA A 60 12.94 -3.30 2.28
C ALA A 60 13.11 -3.82 0.84
N TYR A 61 12.24 -3.42 -0.09
CA TYR A 61 12.35 -3.82 -1.48
C TYR A 61 13.67 -3.35 -2.12
N ARG A 62 14.39 -4.31 -2.72
CA ARG A 62 15.54 -4.08 -3.59
C ARG A 62 15.37 -4.95 -4.83
N GLY A 63 15.39 -4.33 -6.01
CA GLY A 63 15.13 -5.03 -7.28
C GLY A 63 16.06 -6.22 -7.57
N ASP A 64 17.28 -6.23 -7.00
CA ASP A 64 18.23 -7.34 -7.13
C ASP A 64 18.61 -7.89 -5.74
N VAL A 65 18.04 -9.03 -5.36
CA VAL A 65 18.16 -9.65 -4.03
C VAL A 65 19.44 -10.46 -3.81
N ASN A 66 20.29 -10.60 -4.83
CA ASN A 66 21.53 -11.38 -4.69
C ASN A 66 22.64 -10.69 -3.87
N LEU A 67 22.41 -9.47 -3.35
CA LEU A 67 23.50 -8.63 -2.84
C LEU A 67 23.48 -8.24 -1.35
N LEU A 68 22.41 -8.42 -0.56
CA LEU A 68 22.30 -7.60 0.69
C LEU A 68 21.76 -8.24 2.00
N GLY A 69 21.42 -9.52 2.08
CA GLY A 69 21.08 -10.20 3.36
C GLY A 69 19.59 -10.25 3.73
N VAL A 70 19.26 -10.77 4.92
CA VAL A 70 17.90 -11.19 5.37
C VAL A 70 16.87 -10.06 5.52
N ASP A 71 17.30 -8.80 5.49
CA ASP A 71 16.43 -7.63 5.71
C ASP A 71 15.77 -7.10 4.42
N TYR A 72 16.06 -7.70 3.27
CA TYR A 72 15.59 -7.23 1.97
C TYR A 72 14.62 -8.22 1.32
N ILE A 73 13.67 -7.66 0.56
CA ILE A 73 12.66 -8.46 -0.14
C ILE A 73 12.74 -8.28 -1.66
N ASP A 74 12.43 -9.35 -2.39
CA ASP A 74 12.29 -9.34 -3.84
C ASP A 74 10.91 -8.86 -4.30
N ALA A 75 10.73 -8.74 -5.61
CA ALA A 75 9.48 -8.28 -6.22
C ALA A 75 8.29 -9.22 -5.91
N HIS A 76 8.52 -10.52 -5.75
CA HIS A 76 7.47 -11.50 -5.48
C HIS A 76 7.03 -11.47 -4.00
N GLN A 77 7.97 -11.28 -3.08
CA GLN A 77 7.68 -11.02 -1.68
C GLN A 77 6.93 -9.69 -1.50
N LEU A 78 7.36 -8.63 -2.19
CA LEU A 78 6.62 -7.36 -2.18
C LEU A 78 5.21 -7.51 -2.76
N TRP A 79 5.03 -8.30 -3.82
CA TRP A 79 3.71 -8.60 -4.38
C TRP A 79 2.81 -9.32 -3.38
N ARG A 80 3.33 -10.30 -2.62
CA ARG A 80 2.58 -10.99 -1.56
C ARG A 80 2.13 -10.03 -0.45
N ALA A 81 3.06 -9.21 0.07
CA ALA A 81 2.76 -8.20 1.09
C ALA A 81 1.71 -7.20 0.60
N SER A 82 1.82 -6.76 -0.66
CA SER A 82 0.85 -5.86 -1.29
C SER A 82 -0.53 -6.51 -1.42
N GLY A 83 -0.61 -7.81 -1.70
CA GLY A 83 -1.88 -8.54 -1.74
C GLY A 83 -2.54 -8.74 -0.37
N GLU A 84 -1.77 -8.80 0.71
CA GLU A 84 -2.31 -8.77 2.09
C GLU A 84 -2.85 -7.37 2.42
N ALA A 85 -2.04 -6.33 2.22
CA ALA A 85 -2.46 -4.95 2.43
C ALA A 85 -3.70 -4.57 1.61
N PHE A 86 -3.82 -5.05 0.37
CA PHE A 86 -5.00 -4.81 -0.47
C PHE A 86 -6.29 -5.36 0.14
N ARG A 87 -6.24 -6.59 0.68
CA ARG A 87 -7.41 -7.21 1.33
C ARG A 87 -7.82 -6.46 2.58
N ASP A 88 -6.85 -6.03 3.39
CA ASP A 88 -7.10 -5.24 4.59
C ASP A 88 -7.72 -3.88 4.23
N LEU A 89 -7.19 -3.19 3.21
CA LEU A 89 -7.73 -1.91 2.75
C LEU A 89 -9.16 -2.03 2.23
N LEU A 90 -9.49 -3.08 1.46
CA LEU A 90 -10.85 -3.31 0.97
C LEU A 90 -11.84 -3.60 2.11
N THR A 91 -11.40 -4.33 3.13
CA THR A 91 -12.21 -4.64 4.31
C THR A 91 -12.54 -3.35 5.06
N LEU A 92 -11.53 -2.52 5.33
CA LEU A 92 -11.71 -1.24 6.01
C LEU A 92 -12.58 -0.26 5.19
N GLN A 93 -12.41 -0.19 3.87
CA GLN A 93 -13.29 0.63 3.02
C GLN A 93 -14.74 0.15 3.06
N SER A 94 -14.98 -1.16 3.09
CA SER A 94 -16.33 -1.72 3.17
C SER A 94 -17.00 -1.38 4.51
N GLU A 95 -16.26 -1.44 5.61
CA GLU A 95 -16.75 -1.06 6.94
C GLU A 95 -17.06 0.45 7.03
N LEU A 96 -16.21 1.30 6.44
CA LEU A 96 -16.43 2.74 6.40
C LEU A 96 -17.69 3.11 5.60
N LEU A 97 -17.93 2.42 4.47
CA LEU A 97 -19.15 2.60 3.68
C LEU A 97 -20.40 2.11 4.43
N GLY A 98 -20.31 0.97 5.13
CA GLY A 98 -21.41 0.43 5.93
C GLY A 98 -21.83 1.34 7.08
N ARG A 99 -20.88 2.04 7.72
CA ARG A 99 -21.16 3.01 8.80
C ARG A 99 -21.79 4.32 8.31
N GLN A 100 -21.66 4.67 7.03
CA GLN A 100 -22.26 5.89 6.46
C GLN A 100 -23.71 5.70 5.99
N ALA A 101 -24.14 4.44 5.80
CA ALA A 101 -25.47 4.10 5.30
C ALA A 101 -26.49 3.77 6.43
N GLY A 102 -26.07 3.83 7.69
CA GLY A 102 -26.86 3.48 8.88
C GLY A 102 -27.14 4.65 9.81
#